data_AF-V8D1T1-F1
#
_entry.id   AF-V8D1T1-F1
#
_cell.length_a   1.000
_cell.length_b   1.000
_cell.length_c   1.000
_cell.angle_alpha   90.00
_cell.angle_beta   90.00
_cell.angle_gamma   90.00
#
_symmetry.space_group_name_H-M   'P 1'
#
loop_
_entity.id
_entity.type
_entity.pdbx_description
1 polymer ?
#
loop_
_entity_poly.entity_id
_entity_poly.type
_entity_poly.pdbx_seq_one_letter_code
_entity_poly.pdbx_strand_id
1 'polypeptide(L)'
;MSTGTNGLDLDVAAGLASTKSVGDIVDDMGTVLARITADAEEALALWKGNASGAFQGAVTAWKDEATQLQTALDTLKTSLSTGFNGYDADDQDNAGIFNNVAGSGPALKL
;
A
#
# COMPACT_ATOMS: atom_id res chain seq x y z
N MET A 1 -35.72 -13.41 -6.09
CA MET A 1 -34.83 -12.24 -6.05
C MET A 1 -33.57 -12.65 -5.32
N SER A 2 -32.48 -12.91 -6.06
CA SER A 2 -31.18 -13.25 -5.48
C SER A 2 -30.11 -12.74 -6.43
N THR A 3 -29.51 -11.59 -6.14
CA THR A 3 -28.33 -11.03 -6.84
C THR A 3 -27.62 -9.94 -5.99
N GLY A 4 -27.53 -10.11 -4.67
CA GLY A 4 -26.94 -9.09 -3.78
C GLY A 4 -25.53 -9.41 -3.26
N THR A 5 -25.28 -10.66 -2.88
CA THR A 5 -24.10 -11.03 -2.06
C THR A 5 -22.88 -11.41 -2.88
N ASN A 6 -23.06 -12.15 -3.99
CA ASN A 6 -21.93 -12.62 -4.82
C ASN A 6 -21.12 -11.49 -5.48
N GLY A 7 -21.73 -10.31 -5.69
CA GLY A 7 -21.04 -9.16 -6.29
C GLY A 7 -20.09 -8.48 -5.32
N LEU A 8 -20.52 -8.23 -4.08
CA LEU A 8 -19.67 -7.66 -3.03
C LEU A 8 -18.47 -8.57 -2.72
N ASP A 9 -18.69 -9.88 -2.55
CA ASP A 9 -17.61 -10.82 -2.23
C ASP A 9 -16.52 -10.88 -3.32
N LEU A 10 -16.92 -10.82 -4.60
CA LEU A 10 -15.99 -10.78 -5.74
C LEU A 10 -15.21 -9.46 -5.80
N ASP A 11 -15.87 -8.33 -5.53
CA ASP A 11 -15.25 -7.01 -5.55
C ASP A 11 -14.25 -6.83 -4.40
N VAL A 12 -14.53 -7.38 -3.21
CA VAL A 12 -13.59 -7.41 -2.07
C VAL A 12 -12.36 -8.27 -2.40
N ALA A 13 -12.56 -9.47 -2.95
CA ALA A 13 -11.46 -10.35 -3.34
C ALA A 13 -10.57 -9.75 -4.44
N ALA A 14 -11.19 -9.14 -5.47
CA ALA A 14 -10.48 -8.45 -6.54
C ALA A 14 -9.72 -7.22 -6.01
N GLY A 15 -10.33 -6.47 -5.11
CA GLY A 15 -9.69 -5.36 -4.41
C GLY A 15 -8.46 -5.81 -3.60
N LEU A 16 -8.57 -6.92 -2.86
CA LEU A 16 -7.46 -7.44 -2.05
C LEU A 16 -6.27 -7.86 -2.93
N ALA A 17 -6.55 -8.53 -4.04
CA ALA A 17 -5.54 -8.92 -5.02
C ALA A 17 -4.84 -7.69 -5.64
N SER A 18 -5.62 -6.66 -5.99
CA SER A 18 -5.08 -5.38 -6.50
C SER A 18 -4.17 -4.71 -5.48
N THR A 19 -4.61 -4.59 -4.23
CA THR A 19 -3.82 -3.99 -3.15
C THR A 19 -2.56 -4.76 -2.85
N LYS A 20 -2.61 -6.09 -2.83
CA LYS A 20 -1.41 -6.92 -2.69
C LYS A 20 -0.43 -6.62 -3.83
N SER A 21 -0.91 -6.56 -5.07
CA SER A 21 -0.08 -6.23 -6.23
C SER A 21 0.55 -4.84 -6.09
N VAL A 22 -0.19 -3.84 -5.61
CA VAL A 22 0.36 -2.49 -5.41
C VAL A 22 1.38 -2.49 -4.26
N GLY A 23 1.13 -3.22 -3.18
CA GLY A 23 2.10 -3.40 -2.08
C GLY A 23 3.40 -4.07 -2.54
N ASP A 24 3.30 -5.12 -3.35
CA ASP A 24 4.46 -5.79 -3.95
C ASP A 24 5.26 -4.82 -4.84
N ILE A 25 4.59 -4.00 -5.66
CA ILE A 25 5.24 -2.96 -6.49
C ILE A 25 5.94 -1.92 -5.63
N VAL A 26 5.33 -1.49 -4.51
CA VAL A 26 5.95 -0.54 -3.58
C VAL A 26 7.22 -1.11 -2.95
N ASP A 27 7.22 -2.39 -2.59
CA ASP A 27 8.39 -3.07 -2.03
C ASP A 27 9.51 -3.21 -3.09
N ASP A 28 9.15 -3.51 -4.34
CA ASP A 28 10.09 -3.51 -5.47
C ASP A 28 10.71 -2.12 -5.70
N MET A 29 9.90 -1.06 -5.66
CA MET A 29 10.38 0.33 -5.77
C MET A 29 11.34 0.69 -4.64
N GLY A 30 11.03 0.30 -3.40
CA GLY A 30 11.92 0.50 -2.25
C GLY A 30 13.27 -0.23 -2.42
N THR A 31 13.24 -1.45 -2.96
CA THR A 31 14.45 -2.23 -3.27
C THR A 31 15.31 -1.55 -4.33
N VAL A 32 14.69 -1.02 -5.40
CA VAL A 32 15.40 -0.28 -6.45
C VAL A 32 16.04 0.99 -5.89
N LEU A 33 15.34 1.74 -5.04
CA LEU A 33 15.87 2.96 -4.41
C LEU A 33 17.08 2.69 -3.52
N ALA A 34 17.01 1.62 -2.71
CA ALA A 34 18.14 1.20 -1.89
C ALA A 34 19.36 0.87 -2.76
N ARG A 35 19.13 0.21 -3.90
CA ARG A 35 20.21 -0.18 -4.83
C ARG A 35 20.86 1.04 -5.50
N ILE A 36 20.07 1.99 -6.02
CA ILE A 36 20.61 3.23 -6.61
C ILE A 36 21.40 4.02 -5.56
N THR A 37 20.93 4.05 -4.31
CA THR A 37 21.65 4.72 -3.22
C THR A 37 23.00 4.07 -2.94
N ALA A 38 23.06 2.74 -2.91
CA ALA A 38 24.32 2.02 -2.75
C ALA A 38 25.30 2.30 -3.91
N ASP A 39 24.81 2.25 -5.15
CA ASP A 39 25.63 2.53 -6.35
C ASP A 39 26.17 3.97 -6.36
N ALA A 40 25.37 4.95 -5.91
CA ALA A 40 25.78 6.34 -5.78
C ALA A 40 26.88 6.54 -4.72
N GLU A 41 26.78 5.84 -3.59
CA GLU A 41 27.80 5.84 -2.54
C GLU A 41 29.10 5.17 -2.99
N GLU A 42 29.01 4.06 -3.74
CA GLU A 42 30.17 3.39 -4.32
C GLU A 42 30.89 4.29 -5.34
N ALA A 43 30.13 4.91 -6.24
CA ALA A 43 30.65 5.88 -7.20
C ALA A 43 31.34 7.05 -6.48
N LEU A 44 30.81 7.48 -5.32
CA LEU A 44 31.40 8.56 -4.54
C LEU A 44 32.76 8.17 -3.95
N ALA A 45 32.87 6.92 -3.50
CA ALA A 45 34.12 6.39 -2.99
C ALA A 45 35.20 6.31 -4.09
N LEU A 46 34.80 5.98 -5.33
CA LEU A 46 35.70 5.94 -6.49
C LEU A 46 36.14 7.33 -6.95
N TRP A 47 35.26 8.33 -6.86
CA TRP A 47 35.54 9.71 -7.33
C TRP A 47 36.15 10.61 -6.24
N LYS A 48 36.53 10.06 -5.07
CA LYS A 48 37.29 10.78 -4.05
C LYS A 48 38.69 11.15 -4.58
N GLY A 49 38.79 12.36 -5.12
CA GLY A 49 39.98 12.99 -5.72
C GLY A 49 39.68 14.42 -6.19
N ASN A 50 40.61 15.04 -6.94
CA ASN A 50 40.70 16.48 -7.30
C ASN A 50 39.44 17.16 -7.93
N ALA A 51 38.33 16.44 -8.14
CA ALA A 51 37.08 16.93 -8.74
C ALA A 51 35.80 16.61 -7.92
N SER A 52 35.94 16.24 -6.64
CA SER A 52 34.88 15.56 -5.86
C SER A 52 33.71 16.41 -5.36
N GLY A 53 33.78 17.75 -5.40
CA GLY A 53 32.78 18.61 -4.77
C GLY A 53 31.38 18.54 -5.39
N ALA A 54 31.29 18.61 -6.73
CA ALA A 54 30.01 18.59 -7.43
C ALA A 54 29.30 17.24 -7.32
N PHE A 55 30.06 16.13 -7.36
CA PHE A 55 29.50 14.80 -7.21
C PHE A 55 29.08 14.49 -5.77
N GLN A 56 29.83 14.97 -4.76
CA GLN A 56 29.36 14.93 -3.36
C GLN A 56 28.04 15.65 -3.16
N GLY A 57 27.87 16.83 -3.77
CA GLY A 57 26.60 17.56 -3.76
C GLY A 57 25.48 16.76 -4.40
N ALA A 58 25.72 16.16 -5.57
CA ALA A 58 24.72 15.34 -6.26
C ALA A 58 24.30 14.10 -5.45
N VAL A 59 25.26 13.38 -4.85
CA VAL A 59 24.96 12.21 -3.99
C VAL A 59 24.19 12.63 -2.75
N THR A 60 24.49 13.79 -2.16
CA THR A 60 23.74 14.31 -1.00
C THR A 60 22.30 14.63 -1.39
N ALA A 61 22.10 15.36 -2.49
CA ALA A 61 20.77 15.67 -3.01
C ALA A 61 19.97 14.39 -3.33
N TRP A 62 20.61 13.40 -3.97
CA TRP A 62 20.01 12.10 -4.21
C TRP A 62 19.50 11.43 -2.92
N LYS A 63 20.29 11.44 -1.84
CA LYS A 63 19.89 10.83 -0.56
C LYS A 63 18.66 11.50 0.03
N ASP A 64 18.56 12.82 -0.08
CA ASP A 64 17.40 13.58 0.39
C ASP A 64 16.14 13.23 -0.43
N GLU A 65 16.28 13.14 -1.76
CA GLU A 65 15.19 12.73 -2.66
C GLU A 65 14.76 11.28 -2.43
N ALA A 66 15.72 10.35 -2.28
CA ALA A 66 15.45 8.95 -2.00
C ALA A 66 14.71 8.77 -0.67
N THR A 67 15.08 9.54 0.36
CA THR A 67 14.39 9.53 1.66
C THR A 67 12.95 10.02 1.56
N GLN A 68 12.71 11.10 0.80
CA GLN A 68 11.36 11.61 0.57
C GLN A 68 10.50 10.60 -0.18
N LEU A 69 11.05 9.96 -1.22
CA LEU A 69 10.33 8.96 -1.98
C LEU A 69 10.05 7.70 -1.15
N GLN A 70 11.00 7.24 -0.34
CA GLN A 70 10.79 6.13 0.60
C GLN A 70 9.63 6.44 1.56
N THR A 71 9.60 7.65 2.12
CA THR A 71 8.52 8.10 3.03
C THR A 71 7.16 8.11 2.32
N ALA A 72 7.11 8.56 1.07
CA ALA A 72 5.88 8.58 0.28
C ALA A 72 5.39 7.15 -0.04
N LEU A 73 6.31 6.23 -0.35
CA LEU A 73 6.03 4.82 -0.58
C LEU A 73 5.50 4.13 0.70
N ASP A 74 6.10 4.38 1.86
CA ASP A 74 5.62 3.86 3.15
C ASP A 74 4.24 4.39 3.51
N THR A 75 3.98 5.68 3.22
CA THR A 75 2.66 6.30 3.37
C THR A 75 1.64 5.61 2.49
N LEU A 76 1.97 5.38 1.21
CA LEU A 76 1.08 4.70 0.26
C LEU A 76 0.77 3.26 0.72
N LYS A 77 1.77 2.52 1.20
CA LYS A 77 1.59 1.18 1.78
C LYS A 77 0.66 1.20 3.00
N THR A 78 0.83 2.19 3.87
CA THR A 78 -0.01 2.37 5.06
C THR A 78 -1.44 2.74 4.70
N SER A 79 -1.64 3.64 3.73
CA SER A 79 -2.97 4.03 3.24
C SER A 79 -3.70 2.86 2.59
N LEU A 80 -3.00 2.05 1.79
CA LEU A 80 -3.56 0.83 1.20
C LEU A 80 -3.98 -0.19 2.26
N SER A 81 -3.13 -0.40 3.27
CA SER A 81 -3.43 -1.32 4.37
C SER A 81 -4.60 -0.83 5.22
N THR A 82 -4.66 0.47 5.51
CA THR A 82 -5.75 1.09 6.29
C THR A 82 -7.07 1.04 5.53
N GLY A 83 -7.07 1.35 4.24
CA GLY A 83 -8.28 1.31 3.40
C GLY A 83 -8.91 -0.09 3.35
N PHE A 84 -8.08 -1.14 3.34
CA PHE A 84 -8.56 -2.53 3.35
C PHE A 84 -9.12 -2.98 4.69
N ASN A 85 -8.40 -2.70 5.79
CA ASN A 85 -8.89 -3.05 7.13
C ASN A 85 -10.19 -2.31 7.49
N GLY A 86 -10.37 -1.08 6.98
CA GLY A 86 -11.63 -0.35 7.12
C GLY A 86 -12.79 -1.02 6.38
N TYR A 87 -12.55 -1.52 5.17
CA TYR A 87 -13.59 -2.18 4.36
C TYR A 87 -14.06 -3.51 4.97
N ASP A 88 -13.13 -4.34 5.48
CA ASP A 88 -13.47 -5.61 6.14
C ASP A 88 -14.25 -5.38 7.44
N ALA A 89 -13.88 -4.35 8.22
CA ALA A 89 -14.61 -3.97 9.42
C ALA A 89 -16.05 -3.48 9.10
N ASP A 90 -16.20 -2.61 8.10
CA ASP A 90 -17.50 -2.09 7.66
C ASP A 90 -18.39 -3.22 7.10
N ASP A 91 -17.82 -4.21 6.42
CA ASP A 91 -18.57 -5.34 5.85
C ASP A 91 -19.02 -6.33 6.95
N GLN A 92 -18.17 -6.63 7.93
CA GLN A 92 -18.52 -7.46 9.09
C GLN A 92 -19.60 -6.81 9.95
N ASP A 93 -19.52 -5.50 10.20
CA ASP A 93 -20.55 -4.77 10.94
C ASP A 93 -21.88 -4.75 10.18
N ASN A 94 -21.87 -4.51 8.87
CA ASN A 94 -23.08 -4.54 8.06
C ASN A 94 -23.71 -5.94 8.01
N ALA A 95 -22.92 -6.99 7.80
CA ALA A 95 -23.40 -8.38 7.83
C ALA A 95 -24.01 -8.73 9.21
N GLY A 96 -23.41 -8.27 10.30
CA GLY A 96 -23.93 -8.41 11.65
C GLY A 96 -25.28 -7.71 11.85
N ILE A 97 -25.44 -6.49 11.35
CA ILE A 97 -26.70 -5.72 11.42
C ILE A 97 -27.80 -6.40 10.59
N PHE A 98 -27.51 -6.84 9.37
CA PHE A 98 -28.48 -7.54 8.52
C PHE A 98 -28.92 -8.87 9.12
N ASN A 99 -28.01 -9.63 9.73
CA ASN A 99 -28.36 -10.89 10.37
C ASN A 99 -29.23 -10.69 11.63
N ASN A 100 -28.98 -9.62 12.39
CA ASN A 100 -29.84 -9.23 13.51
C ASN A 100 -31.22 -8.75 13.06
N VAL A 101 -31.33 -8.00 11.97
CA VAL A 101 -32.62 -7.57 11.40
C VAL A 101 -33.40 -8.75 10.82
N ALA A 102 -32.73 -9.70 10.15
CA ALA A 102 -33.35 -10.91 9.62
C ALA A 102 -33.83 -11.87 10.71
N GLY A 103 -33.13 -11.93 11.85
CA GLY A 103 -33.55 -12.70 13.03
C GLY A 103 -34.67 -12.06 13.87
N SER A 104 -34.95 -10.76 13.66
CA SER A 104 -35.93 -9.98 14.43
C SER A 104 -37.27 -9.75 13.70
N GLY A 105 -37.44 -10.30 12.49
CA GLY A 105 -38.68 -10.15 11.73
C GLY A 105 -39.87 -10.83 12.43
N PRO A 106 -41.02 -10.16 12.63
CA PRO A 106 -42.17 -10.78 13.26
C PRO A 106 -42.61 -11.97 12.40
N ALA A 107 -42.73 -13.14 13.03
CA ALA A 107 -43.31 -14.32 12.38
C ALA A 107 -44.72 -13.97 11.91
N LEU A 108 -44.89 -13.73 10.61
CA LEU A 108 -46.19 -13.59 9.96
C LEU A 108 -46.90 -14.95 10.08
N LYS A 109 -47.76 -15.07 11.10
CA LYS A 109 -48.77 -16.12 11.15
C LYS A 109 -49.86 -15.76 10.15
N LEU A 110 -50.11 -16.71 9.23
CA LEU A 110 -51.18 -16.77 8.24
C LEU A 110 -52.54 -16.33 8.79
#